data_AF-A0A966N2D6-F1
#
_entry.id   AF-A0A966N2D6-F1
#
_cell.length_a   1.000
_cell.length_b   1.000
_cell.length_c   1.000
_cell.angle_alpha   90.00
_cell.angle_beta   90.00
_cell.angle_gamma   90.00
#
_symmetry.space_group_name_H-M   'P 1'
#
loop_
_entity.id
_entity.type
_entity.pdbx_description
1 polymer ?
#
loop_
_entity_poly.entity_id
_entity_poly.type
_entity_poly.pdbx_seq_one_letter_code
_entity_poly.pdbx_strand_id
1 'polypeptide(L)'
;MMIFRRRRHELSNTLAQMRDDLNTLRTALQQRDADLQTMKTSLAGVTARLSTFDERLTQMASTLTNQFHELDAEIQKLAATSDAATAERVEQLRTSQTRLASEQARYAIAFRQDLAELAELLRRSR
;
A
#
# COMPACT_ATOMS: atom_id res chain seq x y z
N MET A 1 22.15 -62.74 26.86
CA MET A 1 21.74 -61.68 27.82
C MET A 1 22.27 -60.28 27.45
N MET A 2 23.55 -60.11 27.09
CA MET A 2 24.17 -58.79 26.87
C MET A 2 23.67 -58.05 25.61
N ILE A 3 23.45 -58.76 24.49
CA ILE A 3 22.96 -58.19 23.22
C ILE A 3 21.54 -57.60 23.34
N PHE A 4 20.64 -58.28 24.05
CA PHE A 4 19.27 -57.79 24.29
C PHE A 4 19.24 -56.52 25.16
N ARG A 5 20.13 -56.39 26.13
CA ARG A 5 20.26 -55.17 26.94
C ARG A 5 20.76 -53.99 26.11
N ARG A 6 21.77 -54.22 25.25
CA ARG A 6 22.30 -53.20 24.35
C ARG A 6 21.25 -52.67 23.37
N ARG A 7 20.53 -53.58 22.69
CA ARG A 7 19.48 -53.20 21.73
C ARG A 7 18.33 -52.42 22.39
N ARG A 8 17.96 -52.78 23.63
CA ARG A 8 16.96 -52.04 24.41
C ARG A 8 17.45 -50.63 24.76
N HIS A 9 18.73 -50.49 25.11
CA HIS A 9 19.32 -49.19 25.41
C HIS A 9 19.39 -48.30 24.16
N GLU A 10 19.81 -48.85 23.02
CA GLU A 10 19.79 -48.14 21.73
C GLU A 10 18.38 -47.66 21.36
N LEU A 11 17.36 -48.53 21.48
CA LEU A 11 15.96 -48.15 21.23
C LEU A 11 15.49 -47.04 22.18
N SER A 12 15.85 -47.13 23.47
CA SER A 12 15.52 -46.09 24.47
C SER A 12 16.15 -44.75 24.11
N ASN A 13 17.39 -44.75 23.62
CA ASN A 13 18.08 -43.54 23.21
C ASN A 13 17.45 -42.94 21.94
N THR A 14 17.08 -43.76 20.96
CA THR A 14 16.35 -43.29 19.77
C THR A 14 14.99 -42.70 20.13
N LEU A 15 14.23 -43.32 21.03
CA LEU A 15 12.93 -42.79 21.50
C LEU A 15 13.10 -41.47 22.25
N ALA A 16 14.15 -41.34 23.07
CA ALA A 16 14.48 -40.08 23.74
C ALA A 16 14.81 -38.99 22.72
N GLN A 17 15.65 -39.29 21.72
CA GLN A 17 16.00 -38.36 20.65
C GLN A 17 14.76 -37.92 19.85
N MET A 18 13.91 -38.86 19.43
CA MET A 18 12.68 -38.54 18.70
C MET A 18 11.73 -37.66 19.54
N ARG A 19 11.65 -37.90 20.84
CA ARG A 19 10.85 -37.05 21.74
C ARG A 19 11.41 -35.62 21.79
N ASP A 20 12.72 -35.48 21.86
CA ASP A 20 13.38 -34.17 21.91
C ASP A 20 13.27 -33.43 20.57
N ASP A 21 13.38 -34.14 19.45
CA ASP A 21 13.14 -33.60 18.10
C ASP A 21 11.68 -33.13 17.94
N LEU A 22 10.70 -33.93 18.40
CA LEU A 22 9.29 -33.54 18.39
C LEU A 22 9.01 -32.30 19.25
N ASN A 23 9.65 -32.19 20.41
CA ASN A 23 9.54 -31.00 21.26
C ASN A 23 10.14 -29.77 20.58
N THR A 24 11.28 -29.93 19.91
CA THR A 24 11.92 -28.88 19.11
C THR A 24 11.00 -28.42 17.97
N LEU A 25 10.46 -29.35 17.20
CA LEU A 25 9.54 -29.06 16.09
C LEU A 25 8.26 -28.38 16.58
N ARG A 26 7.69 -28.85 17.69
CA ARG A 26 6.51 -28.22 18.30
C ARG A 26 6.79 -26.77 18.67
N THR A 27 7.95 -26.50 19.27
CA THR A 27 8.35 -25.14 19.66
C THR A 27 8.56 -24.26 18.43
N ALA A 28 9.21 -24.79 17.38
CA ALA A 28 9.41 -24.08 16.13
C ALA A 28 8.08 -23.75 15.42
N LEU A 29 7.12 -24.67 15.43
CA LEU A 29 5.77 -24.44 14.88
C LEU A 29 5.03 -23.35 15.66
N GLN A 30 5.07 -23.40 16.99
CA GLN A 30 4.46 -22.35 17.83
C GLN A 30 5.07 -20.98 17.56
N GLN A 31 6.39 -20.90 17.36
CA GLN A 31 7.05 -19.65 17.00
C GLN A 31 6.59 -19.16 15.62
N ARG A 32 6.51 -20.05 14.63
CA ARG A 32 6.06 -19.70 13.28
C ARG A 32 4.62 -19.24 13.25
N ASP A 33 3.75 -19.84 14.05
CA ASP A 33 2.37 -19.39 14.20
C ASP A 33 2.32 -17.97 14.79
N ALA A 34 3.12 -17.67 15.81
CA ALA A 34 3.22 -16.32 16.38
C ALA A 34 3.74 -15.29 15.37
N ASP A 35 4.77 -15.64 14.60
CA ASP A 35 5.32 -14.79 13.54
C ASP A 35 4.26 -14.52 12.45
N LEU A 36 3.52 -15.54 12.03
CA LEU A 36 2.43 -15.40 11.05
C LEU A 36 1.31 -14.49 11.56
N GLN A 37 0.92 -14.59 12.82
CA GLN A 37 -0.08 -13.68 13.39
C GLN A 37 0.40 -12.23 13.44
N THR A 38 1.68 -12.03 13.75
CA THR A 38 2.32 -10.70 13.74
C THR A 38 2.34 -10.11 12.33
N MET A 39 2.69 -10.92 11.32
CA MET A 39 2.65 -10.52 9.91
C MET A 39 1.22 -10.18 9.46
N LYS A 40 0.22 -11.00 9.80
CA LYS A 40 -1.19 -10.76 9.46
C LYS A 40 -1.73 -9.45 10.05
N THR A 41 -1.30 -9.11 11.26
CA THR A 41 -1.66 -7.86 11.94
C THR A 41 -0.98 -6.67 11.27
N SER A 42 0.32 -6.77 10.98
CA SER A 42 1.09 -5.72 10.28
C SER A 42 0.50 -5.43 8.89
N LEU A 43 0.12 -6.49 8.17
CA LEU A 43 -0.54 -6.41 6.87
C LEU A 43 -1.91 -5.71 6.94
N ALA A 44 -2.67 -5.93 8.03
CA ALA A 44 -3.90 -5.19 8.32
C ALA A 44 -3.62 -3.69 8.40
N GLY A 45 -2.59 -3.34 9.18
CA GLY A 45 -2.21 -1.95 9.42
C GLY A 45 -1.77 -1.24 8.14
N VAL A 46 -1.01 -1.91 7.27
CA VAL A 46 -0.63 -1.37 5.96
C VAL A 46 -1.87 -1.14 5.10
N THR A 47 -2.77 -2.12 5.02
CA THR A 47 -4.01 -2.00 4.23
C THR A 47 -4.86 -0.81 4.69
N ALA A 48 -5.03 -0.63 5.99
CA ALA A 48 -5.76 0.50 6.55
C ALA A 48 -5.10 1.85 6.21
N ARG A 49 -3.77 1.94 6.31
CA ARG A 49 -3.02 3.16 5.95
C ARG A 49 -3.14 3.50 4.46
N LEU A 50 -3.12 2.51 3.57
CA LEU A 50 -3.31 2.74 2.13
C LEU A 50 -4.71 3.28 1.82
N SER A 51 -5.75 2.78 2.50
CA SER A 51 -7.12 3.33 2.38
C SER A 51 -7.18 4.81 2.79
N THR A 52 -6.56 5.17 3.92
CA THR A 52 -6.50 6.58 4.36
C THR A 52 -5.71 7.46 3.37
N PHE A 53 -4.66 6.93 2.73
CA PHE A 53 -3.94 7.67 1.69
C PHE A 53 -4.80 7.91 0.44
N ASP A 54 -5.60 6.92 0.03
CA ASP A 54 -6.53 7.05 -1.10
C ASP A 54 -7.57 8.17 -0.86
N GLU A 55 -8.16 8.21 0.34
CA GLU A 55 -9.10 9.26 0.74
C GLU A 55 -8.46 10.65 0.69
N ARG A 56 -7.25 10.79 1.25
CA ARG A 56 -6.52 12.06 1.26
C ARG A 56 -6.15 12.53 -0.13
N LEU A 57 -5.72 11.63 -1.01
CA LEU A 57 -5.39 11.98 -2.40
C LEU A 57 -6.62 12.37 -3.19
N THR A 58 -7.75 11.69 -2.96
CA THR A 58 -9.03 12.08 -3.51
C THR A 58 -9.42 13.49 -3.11
N GLN A 59 -9.28 13.82 -1.83
CA GLN A 59 -9.54 15.15 -1.31
C GLN A 59 -8.59 16.18 -1.94
N MET A 60 -7.29 15.90 -1.99
CA MET A 60 -6.30 16.79 -2.62
C MET A 60 -6.59 17.03 -4.10
N ALA A 61 -6.94 16.00 -4.86
CA ALA A 61 -7.30 16.12 -6.27
C ALA A 61 -8.55 17.00 -6.46
N SER A 62 -9.55 16.87 -5.58
CA SER A 62 -10.73 17.73 -5.59
C SER A 62 -10.38 19.18 -5.24
N THR A 63 -9.54 19.41 -4.23
CA THR A 63 -9.08 20.75 -3.85
C THR A 63 -8.31 21.42 -5.00
N LEU A 64 -7.39 20.70 -5.64
CA LEU A 64 -6.64 21.20 -6.80
C LEU A 64 -7.58 21.55 -7.96
N THR A 65 -8.59 20.71 -8.22
CA THR A 65 -9.60 20.99 -9.26
C THR A 65 -10.38 22.28 -8.96
N ASN A 66 -10.78 22.49 -7.70
CA ASN A 66 -11.46 23.71 -7.28
C ASN A 66 -10.55 24.95 -7.41
N GLN A 67 -9.29 24.84 -6.99
CA GLN A 67 -8.29 25.91 -7.13
C GLN A 67 -8.02 26.24 -8.61
N PHE A 68 -8.03 25.25 -9.50
CA PHE A 68 -7.99 25.53 -10.94
C PHE A 68 -9.26 26.25 -11.39
N HIS A 69 -10.44 25.88 -10.91
CA HIS A 69 -11.65 26.61 -11.31
C HIS A 69 -11.63 28.08 -10.86
N GLU A 70 -11.17 28.34 -9.64
CA GLU A 70 -10.97 29.71 -9.11
C GLU A 70 -9.95 30.49 -9.94
N LEU A 71 -8.81 29.89 -10.27
CA LEU A 71 -7.77 30.54 -11.08
C LEU A 71 -8.24 30.82 -12.51
N ASP A 72 -9.08 29.97 -13.11
CA ASP A 72 -9.68 30.26 -14.42
C ASP A 72 -10.65 31.46 -14.35
N ALA A 73 -11.44 31.57 -13.28
CA ALA A 73 -12.31 32.71 -13.05
C ALA A 73 -11.51 34.02 -12.86
N GLU A 74 -10.38 33.97 -12.15
CA GLU A 74 -9.46 35.10 -12.02
C GLU A 74 -8.84 35.49 -13.37
N ILE A 75 -8.40 34.51 -14.17
CA ILE A 75 -7.88 34.74 -15.53
C ILE A 75 -8.96 35.39 -16.42
N GLN A 76 -10.21 34.92 -16.38
CA GLN A 76 -11.33 35.53 -17.09
C GLN A 76 -11.53 37.00 -16.70
N LYS A 77 -11.47 37.31 -15.41
CA LYS A 77 -11.59 38.67 -14.90
C LYS A 77 -10.45 39.57 -15.38
N LEU A 78 -9.21 39.07 -15.37
CA LEU A 78 -8.04 39.77 -15.90
C LEU A 78 -8.17 40.03 -17.41
N ALA A 79 -8.57 39.02 -18.19
CA ALA A 79 -8.76 39.14 -19.64
C ALA A 79 -9.73 40.28 -20.00
N ALA A 80 -10.85 40.37 -19.26
CA ALA A 80 -11.89 41.38 -19.47
C ALA A 80 -11.39 42.82 -19.23
N THR A 81 -10.28 42.98 -18.52
CA THR A 81 -9.67 44.29 -18.20
C THR A 81 -8.42 44.60 -19.02
N SER A 82 -8.06 43.77 -20.01
CA SER A 82 -6.71 43.75 -20.57
C SER A 82 -6.59 44.01 -22.08
N ASP A 83 -5.51 44.67 -22.47
CA ASP A 83 -5.11 45.00 -23.85
C ASP A 83 -4.69 43.75 -24.65
N ALA A 84 -4.61 43.83 -25.99
CA ALA A 84 -4.40 42.67 -26.88
C ALA A 84 -3.19 41.77 -26.53
N ALA A 85 -2.07 42.35 -26.08
CA ALA A 85 -0.86 41.60 -25.67
C ALA A 85 -1.06 40.82 -24.34
N THR A 86 -1.98 41.27 -23.50
CA THR A 86 -2.33 40.61 -22.24
C THR A 86 -3.37 39.51 -22.47
N ALA A 87 -4.27 39.70 -23.45
CA ALA A 87 -5.24 38.68 -23.86
C ALA A 87 -4.57 37.39 -24.37
N GLU A 88 -3.49 37.48 -25.15
CA GLU A 88 -2.75 36.30 -25.63
C GLU A 88 -2.09 35.52 -24.48
N ARG A 89 -1.50 36.21 -23.51
CA ARG A 89 -0.88 35.58 -22.33
C ARG A 89 -1.90 34.91 -21.42
N VAL A 90 -3.07 35.52 -21.27
CA VAL A 90 -4.22 34.94 -20.55
C VAL A 90 -4.64 33.62 -21.20
N GLU A 91 -4.73 33.57 -22.53
CA GLU A 91 -5.13 32.36 -23.24
C GLU A 91 -4.10 31.23 -23.12
N GLN A 92 -2.80 31.58 -23.12
CA GLN A 92 -1.72 30.63 -22.85
C GLN A 92 -1.80 30.05 -21.43
N LEU A 93 -2.17 30.87 -20.43
CA LEU A 93 -2.39 30.42 -19.06
C LEU A 93 -3.57 29.45 -18.95
N ARG A 94 -4.71 29.76 -19.59
CA ARG A 94 -5.88 28.84 -19.63
C ARG A 94 -5.54 27.48 -20.23
N THR A 95 -4.81 27.50 -21.35
CA THR A 95 -4.40 26.26 -22.03
C THR A 95 -3.50 25.43 -21.11
N SER A 96 -2.53 26.07 -20.45
CA SER A 96 -1.62 25.42 -19.51
C SER A 96 -2.36 24.84 -18.30
N GLN A 97 -3.34 25.56 -17.78
CA GLN A 97 -4.18 25.16 -16.66
C GLN A 97 -5.07 23.96 -16.98
N THR A 98 -5.75 23.99 -18.13
CA THR A 98 -6.60 22.88 -18.60
C THR A 98 -5.78 21.60 -18.76
N ARG A 99 -4.56 21.73 -19.32
CA ARG A 99 -3.61 20.62 -19.43
C ARG A 99 -3.22 20.10 -18.05
N LEU A 100 -2.85 20.99 -17.12
CA LEU A 100 -2.41 20.60 -15.78
C LEU A 100 -3.54 19.92 -14.99
N ALA A 101 -4.77 20.43 -15.05
CA ALA A 101 -5.92 19.79 -14.41
C ALA A 101 -6.17 18.38 -14.97
N SER A 102 -6.05 18.21 -16.29
CA SER A 102 -6.19 16.91 -16.95
C SER A 102 -5.07 15.94 -16.54
N GLU A 103 -3.83 16.41 -16.41
CA GLU A 103 -2.71 15.62 -15.93
C GLU A 103 -2.91 15.19 -14.47
N GLN A 104 -3.34 16.10 -13.59
CA GLN A 104 -3.61 15.79 -12.19
C GLN A 104 -4.71 14.74 -12.03
N ALA A 105 -5.80 14.87 -12.80
CA ALA A 105 -6.88 13.86 -12.80
C ALA A 105 -6.37 12.48 -13.24
N ARG A 106 -5.51 12.42 -14.27
CA ARG A 106 -4.90 11.17 -14.73
C ARG A 106 -3.98 10.55 -13.68
N TYR A 107 -3.10 11.34 -13.05
CA TYR A 107 -2.21 10.84 -12.00
C TYR A 107 -2.98 10.34 -10.77
N ALA A 108 -4.02 11.05 -10.36
CA ALA A 108 -4.89 10.60 -9.27
C ALA A 108 -5.49 9.23 -9.58
N ILE A 109 -6.05 9.03 -10.79
CA ILE A 109 -6.64 7.74 -11.20
C ILE A 109 -5.59 6.63 -11.21
N ALA A 110 -4.42 6.87 -11.82
CA ALA A 110 -3.35 5.87 -11.87
C ALA A 110 -2.91 5.46 -10.46
N PHE A 111 -2.72 6.43 -9.56
CA PHE A 111 -2.34 6.14 -8.19
C PHE A 111 -3.41 5.33 -7.43
N ARG A 112 -4.71 5.61 -7.65
CA ARG A 112 -5.78 4.79 -7.06
C ARG A 112 -5.75 3.35 -7.58
N GLN A 113 -5.44 3.15 -8.85
CA GLN A 113 -5.28 1.82 -9.44
C GLN A 113 -4.11 1.08 -8.80
N ASP A 114 -2.95 1.74 -8.66
CA ASP A 114 -1.78 1.17 -7.99
C ASP A 114 -2.09 0.78 -6.54
N LEU A 115 -2.81 1.63 -5.80
CA LEU A 115 -3.26 1.32 -4.45
C LEU A 115 -4.22 0.13 -4.40
N ALA A 116 -5.14 0.02 -5.35
CA ALA A 116 -6.08 -1.09 -5.44
C ALA A 116 -5.36 -2.41 -5.76
N GLU A 117 -4.39 -2.39 -6.67
CA GLU A 117 -3.56 -3.55 -6.99
C GLU A 117 -2.72 -3.99 -5.77
N LEU A 118 -2.13 -3.03 -5.05
CA LEU A 118 -1.42 -3.29 -3.80
C LEU A 118 -2.36 -3.90 -2.76
N ALA A 119 -3.54 -3.32 -2.54
CA ALA A 119 -4.52 -3.84 -1.60
C ALA A 119 -4.93 -5.29 -1.93
N GLU A 120 -5.11 -5.62 -3.22
CA GLU A 120 -5.46 -6.97 -3.65
C GLU A 120 -4.29 -7.96 -3.50
N LEU A 121 -3.05 -7.52 -3.74
CA LEU A 121 -1.86 -8.33 -3.43
C LEU A 121 -1.76 -8.62 -1.92
N LEU A 122 -2.00 -7.61 -1.07
CA LEU A 122 -2.02 -7.78 0.39
C LEU A 122 -3.18 -8.68 0.84
N ARG A 123 -4.32 -8.65 0.15
CA ARG A 123 -5.44 -9.56 0.45
C ARG A 123 -5.10 -11.01 0.11
N ARG A 124 -4.42 -11.25 -1.00
CA ARG A 124 -4.02 -12.59 -1.47
C ARG A 124 -2.87 -13.20 -0.68
N SER A 125 -2.04 -12.40 -0.01
CA SER A 125 -0.90 -12.88 0.78
C SER A 125 -1.25 -13.29 2.21
N ARG A 126 -2.54 -13.31 2.57
CA ARG A 126 -3.07 -13.44 3.94
C ARG A 126 -3.76 -14.77 4.19
#